data_AF-A0A967B155-F1
#
_entry.id   AF-A0A967B155-F1
#
_cell.length_a   1.000
_cell.length_b   1.000
_cell.length_c   1.000
_cell.angle_alpha   90.00
_cell.angle_beta   90.00
_cell.angle_gamma   90.00
#
_symmetry.space_group_name_H-M   'P 1'
#
loop_
_entity.id
_entity.type
_entity.pdbx_description
1 polymer ?
#
loop_
_entity_poly.entity_id
_entity_poly.type
_entity_poly.pdbx_seq_one_letter_code
_entity_poly.pdbx_strand_id
1 'polypeptide(L)'
;MSERPAEVRFYVDQDLLGLAKILVQVRSDVTYPGDPGGVLHRQRRPASPIRAGARDVDWIPVVAERGWLVLSRDQQIQFTYAELTAVRDSGTRMVRLSGEAGKRKWTQLEAVMTQWRKIEQLLTEEGPLLVRATHTAFSQVDIESEIARLESGRRRPRG
;
A
#
# COMPACT_ATOMS: atom_id res chain seq x y z
N MET A 1 21.84 22.88 14.68
CA MET A 1 21.76 21.41 14.83
C MET A 1 21.38 20.81 13.48
N SER A 2 22.08 19.79 13.00
CA SER A 2 21.91 19.25 11.64
C SER A 2 20.71 18.29 11.52
N GLU A 3 20.09 18.25 10.35
CA GLU A 3 19.04 17.31 9.97
C GLU A 3 19.65 16.02 9.42
N ARG A 4 18.96 14.88 9.63
CA ARG A 4 19.35 13.58 9.08
C ARG A 4 18.35 13.14 8.00
N PRO A 5 18.76 12.38 6.97
CA PRO A 5 17.81 11.82 6.02
C PRO A 5 16.86 10.84 6.71
N ALA A 6 15.57 10.90 6.37
CA ALA A 6 14.60 9.91 6.78
C ALA A 6 14.64 8.72 5.81
N GLU A 7 14.62 7.50 6.35
CA GLU A 7 14.42 6.29 5.57
C GLU A 7 12.91 6.11 5.33
N VAL A 8 12.48 6.18 4.06
CA VAL A 8 11.10 5.90 3.70
C VAL A 8 10.90 4.39 3.64
N ARG A 9 9.87 3.90 4.32
CA ARG A 9 9.54 2.48 4.48
C ARG A 9 8.11 2.16 4.02
N PHE A 10 7.23 3.15 4.03
CA PHE A 10 5.84 3.00 3.62
C PHE A 10 5.48 3.94 2.47
N TYR A 11 4.73 3.39 1.52
CA TYR A 11 4.10 4.16 0.45
C TYR A 11 2.57 4.06 0.61
N VAL A 12 1.91 5.20 0.80
CA VAL A 12 0.45 5.25 0.88
C VAL A 12 -0.09 5.68 -0.47
N ASP A 13 -0.87 4.80 -1.08
CA ASP A 13 -1.40 4.98 -2.42
C ASP A 13 -2.39 6.17 -2.53
N GLN A 14 -2.60 6.63 -3.75
CA GLN A 14 -3.41 7.80 -4.11
C GLN A 14 -4.85 7.71 -3.57
N ASP A 15 -5.39 6.51 -3.42
CA ASP A 15 -6.74 6.27 -2.91
C ASP A 15 -6.88 6.38 -1.39
N LEU A 16 -5.75 6.40 -0.67
CA LEU A 16 -5.64 6.70 0.75
C LEU A 16 -4.95 8.06 1.00
N LEU A 17 -4.91 8.97 0.02
CA LEU A 17 -4.20 10.26 0.12
C LEU A 17 -4.62 11.08 1.36
N GLY A 18 -5.89 11.03 1.74
CA GLY A 18 -6.38 11.70 2.95
C GLY A 18 -5.71 11.18 4.23
N LEU A 19 -5.51 9.87 4.34
CA LEU A 19 -4.77 9.22 5.42
C LEU A 19 -3.28 9.52 5.32
N ALA A 20 -2.70 9.45 4.12
CA ALA A 20 -1.28 9.73 3.89
C ALA A 20 -0.87 11.09 4.46
N LYS A 21 -1.66 12.13 4.18
CA LYS A 21 -1.45 13.50 4.67
C LYS A 21 -1.48 13.62 6.19
N ILE A 22 -2.17 12.72 6.89
CA ILE A 22 -2.17 12.65 8.36
C ILE A 22 -0.88 11.95 8.82
N LEU A 23 -0.57 10.78 8.25
CA LEU A 23 0.58 9.97 8.65
C LEU A 23 1.91 10.72 8.49
N VAL A 24 2.11 11.47 7.41
CA VAL A 24 3.36 12.22 7.18
C VAL A 24 3.63 13.33 8.18
N GLN A 25 2.61 13.79 8.94
CA GLN A 25 2.77 14.78 10.00
C GLN A 25 3.32 14.17 11.29
N VAL A 26 3.22 12.85 11.45
CA VAL A 26 3.62 12.12 12.66
C VAL A 26 4.67 11.04 12.39
N ARG A 27 4.95 10.73 11.11
CA ARG A 27 5.94 9.75 10.67
C ARG A 27 6.80 10.27 9.51
N SER A 28 8.11 10.21 9.69
CA SER A 28 9.09 10.62 8.67
C SER A 28 9.36 9.54 7.63
N ASP A 29 8.97 8.30 7.89
CA ASP A 29 9.21 7.11 7.06
C ASP A 29 8.03 6.75 6.12
N VAL A 30 7.05 7.64 6.00
CA VAL A 30 5.87 7.48 5.12
C VAL A 30 5.93 8.49 3.99
N THR A 31 5.68 8.04 2.75
CA THR A 31 5.47 8.93 1.60
C THR A 31 4.19 8.55 0.83
N TYR A 32 3.82 9.34 -0.17
CA TYR A 32 2.65 9.16 -1.00
C TYR A 32 2.87 9.78 -2.39
N PRO A 33 2.04 9.47 -3.41
CA PRO A 33 2.21 10.07 -4.72
C PRO A 33 2.06 11.60 -4.68
N GLY A 34 3.09 12.31 -5.13
CA GLY A 34 3.18 13.77 -5.10
C GLY A 34 3.52 14.39 -3.73
N ASP A 35 3.97 13.60 -2.75
CA ASP A 35 4.49 14.14 -1.48
C ASP A 35 5.68 15.08 -1.75
N PRO A 36 5.62 16.36 -1.33
CA PRO A 36 6.75 17.28 -1.49
C PRO A 36 7.92 16.97 -0.54
N GLY A 37 7.76 16.00 0.37
CA GLY A 37 8.69 15.73 1.45
C GLY A 37 8.44 16.65 2.64
N GLY A 38 9.37 16.66 3.59
CA GLY A 38 9.25 17.50 4.77
C GLY A 38 10.26 17.14 5.86
N VAL A 39 10.29 17.95 6.91
CA VAL A 39 11.13 17.71 8.08
C VAL A 39 10.24 17.43 9.28
N LEU A 40 10.43 16.26 9.89
CA LEU A 40 9.76 15.86 11.12
C LEU A 40 10.81 15.35 12.11
N HIS A 41 10.81 15.89 13.33
CA HIS A 41 11.78 15.53 14.38
C HIS A 41 13.25 15.49 13.89
N ARG A 42 13.64 16.50 13.08
CA ARG A 42 14.97 16.64 12.45
C ARG A 42 15.33 15.54 11.45
N GLN A 43 14.35 14.75 11.01
CA GLN A 43 14.49 13.82 9.91
C GLN A 43 13.87 14.44 8.66
N ARG A 44 14.65 14.53 7.59
CA ARG A 44 14.23 15.07 6.29
C ARG A 44 13.80 13.92 5.39
N ARG A 45 12.50 13.83 5.14
CA ARG A 45 11.94 12.99 4.09
C ARG A 45 12.06 13.72 2.75
N PRO A 46 12.62 13.09 1.70
CA PRO A 46 12.68 13.70 0.37
C PRO A 46 11.28 13.79 -0.27
N ALA A 47 11.17 14.55 -1.36
CA ALA A 47 9.99 14.48 -2.20
C ALA A 47 9.80 13.07 -2.76
N SER A 48 8.55 12.64 -2.92
CA SER A 48 8.22 11.36 -3.52
C SER A 48 8.67 11.32 -4.97
N PRO A 49 9.33 10.23 -5.42
CA PRO A 49 9.67 10.04 -6.82
C PRO A 49 8.44 9.73 -7.69
N ILE A 50 7.31 9.37 -7.07
CA ILE A 50 6.08 9.03 -7.75
C ILE A 50 5.18 10.27 -7.76
N ARG A 51 4.81 10.73 -8.96
CA ARG A 51 3.91 11.88 -9.15
C ARG A 51 2.47 11.55 -8.76
N ALA A 52 1.70 12.57 -8.38
CA ALA A 52 0.25 12.46 -8.23
C ALA A 52 -0.40 11.94 -9.54
N GLY A 53 -1.36 11.02 -9.41
CA GLY A 53 -2.03 10.40 -10.56
C GLY A 53 -1.14 9.49 -11.42
N ALA A 54 -0.01 8.99 -10.90
CA ALA A 54 0.74 7.91 -11.54
C ALA A 54 -0.15 6.65 -11.65
N ARG A 55 -0.02 5.90 -12.75
CA ARG A 55 -0.75 4.65 -12.93
C ARG A 55 0.00 3.50 -12.27
N ASP A 56 -0.69 2.41 -11.97
CA ASP A 56 -0.10 1.22 -11.32
C ASP A 56 1.14 0.69 -12.03
N VAL A 57 1.11 0.66 -13.37
CA VAL A 57 2.25 0.26 -14.21
C VAL A 57 3.47 1.17 -14.06
N ASP A 58 3.27 2.42 -13.64
CA ASP A 58 4.33 3.41 -13.47
C ASP A 58 4.90 3.39 -12.03
N TRP A 59 4.06 3.18 -11.01
CA TRP A 59 4.46 3.35 -9.61
C TRP A 59 4.80 2.04 -8.87
N ILE A 60 4.16 0.91 -9.19
CA ILE A 60 4.39 -0.37 -8.51
C ILE A 60 5.86 -0.81 -8.61
N PRO A 61 6.51 -0.77 -9.79
CA PRO A 61 7.92 -1.15 -9.90
C PRO A 61 8.85 -0.29 -9.04
N VAL A 62 8.58 1.03 -8.95
CA VAL A 62 9.38 1.96 -8.14
C VAL A 62 9.27 1.64 -6.65
N VAL A 63 8.07 1.31 -6.17
CA VAL A 63 7.85 0.91 -4.78
C VAL A 63 8.55 -0.42 -4.48
N ALA A 64 8.41 -1.41 -5.37
CA ALA A 64 9.08 -2.70 -5.26
C ALA A 64 10.61 -2.57 -5.17
N GLU A 65 11.22 -1.85 -6.11
CA GLU A 65 12.66 -1.61 -6.15
C GLU A 65 13.17 -0.97 -4.85
N ARG A 66 12.37 -0.07 -4.26
CA ARG A 66 12.69 0.61 -3.00
C ARG A 66 12.34 -0.21 -1.75
N GLY A 67 11.73 -1.37 -1.90
CA GLY A 67 11.29 -2.22 -0.80
C GLY A 67 10.20 -1.60 0.07
N TRP A 68 9.45 -0.62 -0.43
CA TRP A 68 8.41 0.05 0.36
C TRP A 68 7.18 -0.84 0.56
N LEU A 69 6.62 -0.84 1.77
CA LEU A 69 5.33 -1.48 2.02
C LEU A 69 4.20 -0.56 1.57
N VAL A 70 3.32 -1.06 0.72
CA VAL A 70 2.19 -0.29 0.20
C VAL A 70 0.99 -0.37 1.14
N LEU A 71 0.37 0.76 1.42
CA LEU A 71 -0.99 0.85 1.98
C LEU A 71 -1.92 1.39 0.89
N SER A 72 -2.97 0.64 0.55
CA SER A 72 -3.95 1.02 -0.48
C SER A 72 -5.37 0.62 -0.05
N ARG A 73 -6.39 1.04 -0.80
CA ARG A 73 -7.79 0.67 -0.56
C ARG A 73 -8.23 -0.43 -1.51
N ASP A 74 -9.02 -1.38 -1.01
CA ASP A 74 -9.78 -2.27 -1.88
C ASP A 74 -10.98 -1.51 -2.46
N GLN A 75 -10.86 -1.03 -3.70
CA GLN A 75 -11.94 -0.28 -4.37
C GLN A 75 -13.00 -1.18 -5.00
N GLN A 76 -12.67 -2.43 -5.32
CA GLN A 76 -13.48 -3.27 -6.21
C GLN A 76 -14.07 -4.53 -5.54
N ILE A 77 -13.94 -4.71 -4.23
CA ILE A 77 -14.36 -5.93 -3.49
C ILE A 77 -13.50 -7.16 -3.87
N GLN A 78 -12.88 -7.14 -5.06
CA GLN A 78 -12.06 -8.17 -5.68
C GLN A 78 -10.78 -7.53 -6.27
N PHE A 79 -9.70 -8.31 -6.28
CA PHE A 79 -8.47 -7.91 -6.95
C PHE A 79 -8.62 -8.04 -8.47
N THR A 80 -8.06 -7.09 -9.23
CA THR A 80 -7.93 -7.29 -10.66
C THR A 80 -6.74 -8.20 -10.97
N TYR A 81 -6.82 -8.93 -12.08
CA TYR A 81 -5.71 -9.77 -12.54
C TYR A 81 -4.43 -8.96 -12.75
N ALA A 82 -4.55 -7.73 -13.27
CA ALA A 82 -3.40 -6.85 -13.52
C ALA A 82 -2.72 -6.43 -12.21
N GLU A 83 -3.49 -6.17 -11.16
CA GLU A 83 -2.93 -5.84 -9.84
C GLU A 83 -2.24 -7.04 -9.20
N LEU A 84 -2.86 -8.23 -9.23
CA LEU A 84 -2.26 -9.44 -8.66
C LEU A 84 -0.96 -9.83 -9.37
N THR A 85 -0.97 -9.79 -10.70
CA THR A 85 0.23 -10.05 -11.50
C THR A 85 1.30 -9.00 -11.26
N ALA A 86 0.94 -7.71 -11.15
CA ALA A 86 1.91 -6.67 -10.82
C ALA A 86 2.55 -6.90 -9.45
N VAL A 87 1.78 -7.22 -8.41
CA VAL A 87 2.31 -7.51 -7.06
C VAL A 87 3.21 -8.75 -7.07
N ARG A 88 2.77 -9.82 -7.75
CA ARG A 88 3.55 -11.06 -7.88
C ARG A 88 4.88 -10.80 -8.59
N ASP A 89 4.83 -10.17 -9.76
CA ASP A 89 5.99 -10.02 -10.65
C ASP A 89 7.01 -9.01 -10.12
N SER A 90 6.56 -8.01 -9.33
CA SER A 90 7.43 -7.01 -8.73
C SER A 90 7.99 -7.41 -7.37
N GLY A 91 7.44 -8.44 -6.71
CA GLY A 91 7.77 -8.76 -5.33
C GLY A 91 7.24 -7.72 -4.32
N THR A 92 6.29 -6.87 -4.69
CA THR A 92 5.75 -5.83 -3.80
C THR A 92 5.06 -6.45 -2.59
N ARG A 93 5.16 -5.77 -1.45
CA ARG A 93 4.36 -6.04 -0.26
C ARG A 93 3.25 -5.00 -0.16
N MET A 94 2.01 -5.44 -0.01
CA MET A 94 0.85 -4.57 -0.04
C MET A 94 -0.18 -4.95 1.02
N VAL A 95 -0.66 -3.95 1.76
CA VAL A 95 -1.82 -4.05 2.65
C VAL A 95 -2.98 -3.29 2.01
N ARG A 96 -4.10 -3.97 1.78
CA ARG A 96 -5.35 -3.34 1.32
C ARG A 96 -6.36 -3.22 2.46
N LEU A 97 -6.83 -2.00 2.70
CA LEU A 97 -7.97 -1.75 3.57
C LEU A 97 -9.25 -2.12 2.85
N SER A 98 -10.04 -3.03 3.42
CA SER A 98 -11.26 -3.56 2.79
C SER A 98 -12.51 -3.34 3.64
N GLY A 99 -13.69 -3.42 3.02
CA GLY A 99 -14.97 -3.20 3.70
C GLY A 99 -15.12 -1.76 4.21
N GLU A 100 -15.75 -1.59 5.37
CA GLU A 100 -15.96 -0.26 6.00
C GLU A 100 -14.66 0.49 6.30
N ALA A 101 -13.57 -0.24 6.58
CA ALA A 101 -12.25 0.32 6.85
C ALA A 101 -11.70 1.12 5.65
N GLY A 102 -12.14 0.81 4.42
CA GLY A 102 -11.70 1.54 3.23
C GLY A 102 -12.47 2.84 2.96
N LYS A 103 -13.64 3.06 3.56
CA LYS A 103 -14.61 4.04 3.02
C LYS A 103 -14.34 5.50 3.37
N ARG A 104 -13.98 5.81 4.62
CA ARG A 104 -13.84 7.18 5.12
C ARG A 104 -12.47 7.37 5.77
N LYS A 105 -11.93 8.58 5.74
CA LYS A 105 -10.59 8.87 6.33
C LYS A 105 -10.46 8.41 7.77
N TRP A 106 -11.52 8.59 8.57
CA TRP A 106 -11.53 8.16 9.97
C TRP A 106 -11.47 6.64 10.10
N THR A 107 -12.30 5.91 9.36
CA THR A 107 -12.30 4.43 9.41
C THR A 107 -11.02 3.83 8.84
N GLN A 108 -10.43 4.47 7.82
CA GLN A 108 -9.11 4.14 7.29
C GLN A 108 -8.03 4.31 8.37
N LEU A 109 -8.01 5.46 9.06
CA LEU A 109 -7.07 5.73 10.14
C LEU A 109 -7.25 4.72 11.27
N GLU A 110 -8.47 4.51 11.74
CA GLU A 110 -8.77 3.53 12.79
C GLU A 110 -8.25 2.14 12.42
N ALA A 111 -8.59 1.61 11.23
CA ALA A 111 -8.14 0.28 10.82
C ALA A 111 -6.60 0.19 10.73
N VAL A 112 -5.95 1.20 10.16
CA VAL A 112 -4.48 1.25 10.09
C VAL A 112 -3.86 1.30 11.47
N MET A 113 -4.39 2.12 12.38
CA MET A 113 -3.87 2.22 13.74
C MET A 113 -4.12 0.96 14.55
N THR A 114 -5.29 0.32 14.40
CA THR A 114 -5.60 -0.96 15.06
C THR A 114 -4.66 -2.08 14.61
N GLN A 115 -4.35 -2.15 13.32
CA GLN A 115 -3.47 -3.20 12.77
C GLN A 115 -2.00 -2.78 12.69
N TRP A 116 -1.62 -1.60 13.19
CA TRP A 116 -0.33 -0.96 12.91
C TRP A 116 0.87 -1.87 13.23
N ARG A 117 0.86 -2.54 14.39
CA ARG A 117 1.95 -3.44 14.78
C ARG A 117 2.11 -4.63 13.84
N LYS A 118 1.02 -5.16 13.29
CA LYS A 118 1.05 -6.22 12.29
C LYS A 118 1.53 -5.70 10.93
N ILE A 119 1.12 -4.48 10.56
CA ILE A 119 1.60 -3.80 9.35
C ILE A 119 3.12 -3.59 9.44
N GLU A 120 3.65 -3.15 10.58
CA GLU A 120 5.10 -2.96 10.78
C GLU A 120 5.89 -4.26 10.66
N GLN A 121 5.33 -5.39 11.11
CA GLN A 121 5.97 -6.71 10.98
C GLN A 121 6.17 -7.11 9.51
N LEU A 122 5.31 -6.67 8.59
CA LEU A 122 5.47 -6.98 7.16
C LEU A 122 6.70 -6.34 6.53
N LEU A 123 7.34 -5.36 7.17
CA LEU A 123 8.57 -4.74 6.65
C LEU A 123 9.77 -5.70 6.66
N THR A 124 9.73 -6.75 7.50
CA THR A 124 10.79 -7.76 7.60
C THR A 124 10.50 -9.02 6.80
N GLU A 125 9.29 -9.15 6.25
CA GLU A 125 8.89 -10.31 5.46
C GLU A 125 9.37 -10.20 4.02
N GLU A 126 9.61 -11.33 3.36
CA GLU A 126 9.93 -11.36 1.93
C GLU A 126 8.65 -11.21 1.08
N GLY A 127 8.74 -10.44 0.00
CA GLY A 127 7.66 -10.33 -0.99
C GLY A 127 7.71 -11.44 -2.05
N PRO A 128 6.66 -11.60 -2.86
CA PRO A 128 5.44 -10.81 -2.91
C PRO A 128 4.46 -11.12 -1.78
N LEU A 129 3.81 -10.09 -1.23
CA LEU A 129 2.80 -10.25 -0.17
C LEU A 129 1.60 -9.35 -0.42
N LEU A 130 0.42 -9.92 -0.21
CA LEU A 130 -0.83 -9.20 -0.27
C LEU A 130 -1.65 -9.52 0.98
N VAL A 131 -1.95 -8.50 1.78
CA VAL A 131 -2.70 -8.63 3.01
C VAL A 131 -3.98 -7.83 2.92
N ARG A 132 -5.09 -8.45 3.32
CA ARG A 132 -6.36 -7.77 3.52
C ARG A 132 -6.47 -7.37 4.99
N ALA A 133 -6.72 -6.10 5.24
CA ALA A 133 -6.90 -5.56 6.58
C ALA A 133 -8.28 -4.90 6.74
N THR A 134 -8.87 -5.08 7.90
CA THR A 134 -10.05 -4.36 8.41
C THR A 134 -9.79 -3.95 9.86
N HIS A 135 -10.78 -3.38 10.54
CA HIS A 135 -10.69 -3.13 11.98
C HIS A 135 -10.47 -4.41 12.79
N THR A 136 -11.02 -5.54 12.34
CA THR A 136 -11.05 -6.79 13.13
C THR A 136 -10.26 -7.93 12.50
N ALA A 137 -9.93 -7.85 11.21
CA ALA A 137 -9.25 -8.91 10.47
C ALA A 137 -7.94 -8.41 9.85
N PHE A 138 -6.97 -9.31 9.78
CA PHE A 138 -5.68 -9.10 9.13
C PHE A 138 -5.22 -10.45 8.57
N SER A 139 -5.40 -10.66 7.28
CA SER A 139 -5.22 -11.97 6.65
C SER A 139 -4.47 -11.84 5.33
N GLN A 140 -3.47 -12.71 5.13
CA GLN A 140 -2.79 -12.83 3.85
C GLN A 140 -3.73 -13.40 2.79
N VAL A 141 -3.57 -12.90 1.57
CA VAL A 141 -4.25 -13.36 0.37
C VAL A 141 -3.29 -14.26 -0.39
N ASP A 142 -3.78 -15.43 -0.79
CA ASP A 142 -3.06 -16.32 -1.70
C ASP A 142 -3.14 -15.78 -3.13
N ILE A 143 -2.06 -15.10 -3.56
CA ILE A 143 -1.99 -14.43 -4.86
C ILE A 143 -2.17 -15.42 -6.01
N GLU A 144 -1.54 -16.59 -5.93
CA GLU A 144 -1.58 -17.60 -7.01
C GLU A 144 -2.99 -18.19 -7.15
N SER A 145 -3.62 -18.54 -6.03
CA SER A 145 -5.00 -19.04 -6.03
C SER A 145 -5.98 -18.00 -6.60
N GLU A 146 -5.80 -16.72 -6.28
CA GLU A 146 -6.66 -15.64 -6.79
C GLU A 146 -6.47 -15.42 -8.30
N ILE A 147 -5.22 -15.46 -8.79
CA ILE A 147 -4.90 -15.38 -10.22
C ILE A 147 -5.56 -16.55 -10.97
N ALA A 148 -5.38 -17.79 -10.50
CA ALA A 148 -5.97 -18.97 -11.11
C ALA A 148 -7.51 -18.91 -11.16
N ARG A 149 -8.15 -18.39 -10.10
CA ARG A 149 -9.60 -18.18 -10.07
C ARG A 149 -10.06 -17.18 -11.14
N LEU A 150 -9.33 -16.07 -11.32
CA LEU A 150 -9.67 -15.08 -12.34
C LEU A 150 -9.47 -15.60 -13.76
N GLU A 151 -8.44 -16.41 -14.00
CA GLU A 151 -8.20 -17.03 -15.31
C GLU A 151 -9.29 -18.03 -15.67
N SER A 152 -9.72 -18.88 -14.73
CA SER A 152 -10.82 -19.83 -14.94
C SER A 152 -12.16 -19.14 -15.15
N GLY A 153 -12.43 -18.04 -14.45
CA GLY A 153 -13.61 -17.19 -14.64
C GLY A 153 -13.65 -16.50 -16.00
N ARG A 154 -12.50 -16.04 -16.51
CA ARG A 154 -12.38 -15.44 -17.86
C ARG A 154 -12.57 -16.45 -19.00
N ARG A 155 -12.28 -17.73 -18.76
CA ARG A 155 -12.44 -18.82 -19.76
C ARG A 155 -13.86 -19.34 -19.91
N ARG A 156 -14.82 -18.97 -19.04
CA ARG A 156 -16.23 -19.33 -19.26
C ARG A 156 -16.79 -18.47 -20.40
N PRO A 157 -17.24 -19.06 -21.53
CA PRO A 157 -17.89 -18.27 -22.57
C PRO A 157 -19.16 -17.64 -21.98
N ARG A 158 -19.41 -16.37 -22.32
CA ARG A 158 -20.72 -15.75 -22.10
C ARG A 158 -21.69 -16.50 -23.00
N GLY A 159 -22.42 -17.45 -22.42
CA GLY A 159 -23.61 -18.05 -23.04
C GLY A 159 -24.70 -17.02 -23.22
#